data_AF-A0A8B6LDI6-F1
#
_entry.id   AF-A0A8B6LDI6-F1
#
_cell.length_a   1.000
_cell.length_b   1.000
_cell.length_c   1.000
_cell.angle_alpha   90.00
_cell.angle_beta   90.00
_cell.angle_gamma   90.00
#
_symmetry.space_group_name_H-M   'P 1'
#
loop_
_entity.id
_entity.type
_entity.pdbx_description
1 polymer ?
#
loop_
_entity_poly.entity_id
_entity_poly.type
_entity_poly.pdbx_seq_one_letter_code
_entity_poly.pdbx_strand_id
1 'polypeptide(L)'
;MISVFEINDSDPVDIPLESETDIRDWFRSGGSVHVADGLQEPILDRIRDLHFEERRVVPCMATFGDSGLPRIGLLSARVAVAFGCYGKSAKCSDELGRIGGTALLGEVNAELAP
;
A
#
# COMPACT_ATOMS: atom_id res chain seq x y z
N MET A 1 6.31 -15.12 -0.66
CA MET A 1 7.30 -14.04 -0.44
C MET A 1 6.49 -12.75 -0.46
N ILE A 2 6.52 -11.93 0.59
CA ILE A 2 5.77 -10.66 0.57
C ILE A 2 6.64 -9.68 -0.20
N SER A 3 6.24 -9.36 -1.42
CA SER A 3 6.87 -8.28 -2.17
C SER A 3 6.29 -6.96 -1.67
N VAL A 4 7.17 -6.06 -1.27
CA VAL A 4 6.82 -4.70 -0.88
C VAL A 4 7.30 -3.80 -1.99
N PHE A 5 6.39 -3.02 -2.58
CA PHE A 5 6.68 -2.12 -3.69
C PHE A 5 6.28 -0.68 -3.32
N GLU A 6 7.00 0.29 -3.90
CA GLU A 6 6.60 1.69 -3.92
C GLU A 6 5.23 1.81 -4.61
N ILE A 7 4.22 2.37 -3.92
CA ILE A 7 2.90 2.50 -4.53
C ILE A 7 2.92 3.71 -5.45
N ASN A 8 2.98 3.44 -6.74
CA ASN A 8 2.05 4.09 -7.66
C ASN A 8 1.78 3.20 -8.88
N ASP A 9 0.52 3.09 -9.31
CA ASP A 9 0.11 2.45 -10.59
C ASP A 9 0.58 3.29 -11.81
N SER A 10 1.56 4.15 -11.58
CA SER A 10 2.10 5.21 -12.43
C SER A 10 3.61 5.37 -12.21
N ASP A 11 4.21 4.58 -11.31
CA ASP A 11 5.65 4.50 -11.15
C ASP A 11 6.20 3.63 -12.29
N PRO A 12 7.19 4.10 -13.06
CA PRO A 12 7.81 3.28 -14.10
C PRO A 12 8.54 2.05 -13.54
N VAL A 13 8.92 2.02 -12.26
CA VAL A 13 9.71 0.93 -11.68
C VAL A 13 9.26 0.59 -10.26
N ASP A 14 8.91 -0.68 -10.07
CA ASP A 14 8.70 -1.26 -8.75
C ASP A 14 10.03 -1.47 -8.01
N ILE A 15 10.22 -0.80 -6.87
CA ILE A 15 11.37 -1.00 -5.98
C ILE A 15 11.02 -2.06 -4.91
N PRO A 16 11.65 -3.25 -4.92
CA PRO A 16 11.41 -4.25 -3.89
C PRO A 16 12.07 -3.85 -2.56
N LEU A 17 11.29 -3.87 -1.47
CA LEU A 17 11.78 -3.73 -0.10
C LEU A 17 11.78 -5.11 0.58
N GLU A 18 12.94 -5.74 0.67
CA GLU A 18 13.06 -7.16 1.06
C GLU A 18 13.27 -7.39 2.55
N SER A 19 13.65 -6.34 3.28
CA SER A 19 13.89 -6.38 4.72
C SER A 19 13.21 -5.25 5.47
N GLU A 20 13.06 -5.43 6.79
CA GLU A 20 12.60 -4.37 7.69
C GLU A 20 13.51 -3.13 7.61
N THR A 21 14.83 -3.33 7.42
CA THR A 21 15.77 -2.23 7.25
C THR A 21 15.48 -1.46 5.97
N ASP A 22 15.23 -2.14 4.85
CA ASP A 22 14.92 -1.48 3.58
C ASP A 22 13.61 -0.68 3.68
N ILE A 23 12.58 -1.26 4.32
CA ILE A 23 11.31 -0.57 4.58
C ILE A 23 11.54 0.71 5.39
N ARG A 24 12.31 0.62 6.46
CA ARG A 24 12.57 1.73 7.35
C ARG A 24 13.40 2.83 6.68
N ASP A 25 14.39 2.43 5.89
CA ASP A 25 15.25 3.35 5.15
C ASP A 25 14.45 4.02 4.03
N TRP A 26 13.54 3.30 3.37
CA TRP A 26 12.57 3.85 2.43
C TRP A 26 11.71 4.96 3.05
N PHE A 27 11.08 4.71 4.21
CA PHE A 27 10.27 5.74 4.86
C PHE A 27 11.05 6.96 5.34
N ARG A 28 12.38 6.85 5.46
CA ARG A 28 13.28 7.96 5.83
C ARG A 28 13.90 8.67 4.63
N SER A 29 13.80 8.12 3.43
CA SER A 29 14.44 8.66 2.22
C SER A 29 13.76 9.94 1.71
N GLY A 30 12.48 10.13 2.02
CA GLY A 30 11.66 11.19 1.43
C GLY A 30 10.97 10.78 0.12
N GLY A 31 11.17 9.55 -0.35
CA GLY A 31 10.56 9.02 -1.58
C GLY A 31 11.32 9.40 -2.86
N SER A 32 10.74 9.06 -4.01
CA SER A 32 11.36 9.30 -5.32
C SER A 32 10.94 10.65 -5.93
N VAL A 33 11.89 11.61 -6.01
CA VAL A 33 11.65 12.89 -6.69
C VAL A 33 11.40 12.70 -8.19
N HIS A 34 12.09 11.74 -8.81
CA HIS A 34 11.91 11.43 -10.23
C HIS A 34 10.47 10.99 -10.54
N VAL A 35 9.92 10.09 -9.73
CA VAL A 35 8.53 9.63 -9.85
C VAL A 35 7.58 10.80 -9.60
N ALA A 36 7.83 11.59 -8.56
CA ALA A 36 7.02 12.75 -8.26
C ALA A 36 7.02 13.80 -9.39
N ASP A 37 8.14 13.98 -10.10
CA ASP A 37 8.24 14.89 -11.25
C ASP A 37 7.43 14.32 -12.44
N GLY A 38 7.57 13.02 -12.74
CA GLY A 38 6.81 12.35 -13.78
C GLY A 38 5.29 12.34 -13.54
N LEU A 39 4.84 12.37 -12.28
CA LEU A 39 3.42 12.54 -11.94
C LEU A 39 2.94 13.99 -12.09
N GLN A 40 3.82 14.96 -11.86
CA GLN A 40 3.48 16.38 -11.92
C GLN A 40 3.34 16.87 -13.37
N GLU A 41 4.19 16.38 -14.28
CA GLU A 41 4.18 16.77 -15.69
C GLU A 41 2.78 16.63 -16.34
N PRO A 42 2.08 15.47 -16.28
CA PRO A 42 0.72 15.34 -16.81
C PRO A 42 -0.31 16.26 -16.14
N ILE A 43 -0.14 16.57 -14.84
CA ILE A 43 -1.04 17.46 -14.11
C ILE A 43 -0.92 18.88 -14.67
N LEU A 44 0.31 19.37 -14.87
CA LEU A 44 0.58 20.71 -15.42
C LEU A 44 0.20 20.82 -16.89
N ASP A 45 0.39 19.77 -17.68
CA ASP A 45 -0.08 19.72 -19.07
C ASP A 45 -1.60 19.88 -19.16
N ARG A 46 -2.32 19.31 -18.17
CA ARG A 46 -3.79 19.36 -18.11
C ARG A 46 -4.33 20.64 -17.48
N ILE A 47 -3.65 21.17 -16.46
CA ILE A 47 -4.07 22.33 -15.67
C ILE A 47 -2.94 23.37 -15.72
N ARG A 48 -2.82 24.05 -16.86
CA ARG A 48 -1.67 24.91 -17.18
C ARG A 48 -1.46 26.10 -16.24
N ASP A 49 -2.52 26.59 -15.61
CA ASP A 49 -2.47 27.73 -14.70
C ASP A 49 -2.43 27.29 -13.21
N LEU A 50 -2.15 26.01 -12.94
CA LEU A 50 -1.99 25.51 -11.59
C LEU A 50 -0.73 26.06 -10.94
N HIS A 51 -0.89 26.82 -9.86
CA HIS A 51 0.20 27.26 -9.01
C HIS A 51 0.19 26.47 -7.71
N PHE A 52 1.30 25.80 -7.40
CA PHE A 52 1.46 25.09 -6.13
C PHE A 52 1.91 26.08 -5.05
N GLU A 53 1.15 26.16 -3.95
CA GLU A 53 1.63 26.83 -2.73
C GLU A 53 2.75 26.03 -2.06
N GLU A 54 2.64 24.70 -2.11
CA GLU A 54 3.61 23.78 -1.57
C GLU A 54 3.62 22.48 -2.36
N ARG A 55 4.81 21.88 -2.49
CA ARG A 55 4.98 20.52 -3.02
C ARG A 55 5.72 19.70 -1.97
N ARG A 56 5.16 18.53 -1.63
CA ARG A 56 5.79 17.54 -0.76
C ARG A 56 5.88 16.20 -1.47
N VAL A 57 7.04 15.58 -1.37
CA VAL A 57 7.26 14.18 -1.78
C VAL A 57 7.35 13.36 -0.50
N VAL A 58 6.61 12.26 -0.46
CA VAL A 58 6.60 11.34 0.68
C VAL A 58 6.60 9.90 0.18
N PRO A 59 7.38 9.01 0.82
CA PRO A 59 7.41 7.61 0.45
C PRO A 59 6.10 6.91 0.86
N CYS A 60 5.63 6.01 0.02
CA CYS A 60 4.50 5.11 0.28
C CYS A 60 4.88 3.67 -0.09
N MET A 61 4.20 2.67 0.47
CA MET A 61 4.43 1.26 0.10
C MET A 61 3.17 0.41 0.24
N ALA A 62 3.07 -0.66 -0.55
CA ALA A 62 2.05 -1.71 -0.42
C ALA A 62 2.72 -3.07 -0.27
N THR A 63 1.99 -3.97 0.38
CA THR A 63 2.30 -5.40 0.40
C THR A 63 1.45 -6.14 -0.62
N PHE A 64 2.09 -7.08 -1.31
CA PHE A 64 1.48 -7.94 -2.32
C PHE A 64 1.73 -9.41 -1.98
N GLY A 65 0.82 -10.27 -2.42
CA GLY A 65 0.95 -11.72 -2.38
C GLY A 65 0.33 -12.34 -3.62
N ASP A 66 0.26 -13.67 -3.66
CA ASP A 66 -0.02 -14.39 -4.91
C ASP A 66 -1.51 -14.52 -5.26
N SER A 67 -2.42 -14.25 -4.31
CA SER A 67 -3.87 -14.44 -4.51
C SER A 67 -4.58 -13.29 -5.22
N GLY A 68 -3.98 -12.11 -5.28
CA GLY A 68 -4.67 -10.88 -5.69
C GLY A 68 -5.75 -10.40 -4.71
N LEU A 69 -5.86 -11.03 -3.54
CA LEU A 69 -6.80 -10.73 -2.47
C LEU A 69 -6.07 -10.56 -1.14
N PRO A 70 -6.54 -9.68 -0.24
CA PRO A 70 -5.96 -9.51 1.07
C PRO A 70 -6.07 -10.78 1.90
N ARG A 71 -5.14 -10.95 2.84
CA ARG A 71 -5.14 -12.04 3.81
C ARG A 71 -5.67 -11.53 5.15
N ILE A 72 -6.83 -12.02 5.55
CA ILE A 72 -7.58 -11.63 6.75
C ILE A 72 -8.03 -12.88 7.50
N GLY A 73 -7.53 -13.09 8.71
CA GLY A 73 -7.88 -14.26 9.51
C GLY A 73 -7.03 -14.44 10.77
N LEU A 74 -7.26 -15.54 11.48
CA LEU A 74 -6.51 -15.89 12.69
C LEU A 74 -5.14 -16.46 12.33
N LEU A 75 -4.09 -15.87 12.91
CA LEU A 75 -2.73 -16.43 12.92
C LEU A 75 -2.51 -17.33 14.15
N SER A 76 -3.23 -17.04 15.23
CA SER A 76 -3.26 -17.84 16.46
C SER A 76 -4.58 -17.63 17.20
N ALA A 77 -4.77 -18.32 18.34
CA ALA A 77 -5.96 -18.16 19.17
C ALA A 77 -6.20 -16.73 19.69
N ARG A 78 -5.21 -15.82 19.62
CA ARG A 78 -5.30 -14.45 20.14
C ARG A 78 -4.86 -13.37 19.16
N VAL A 79 -4.47 -13.75 17.95
CA VAL A 79 -3.91 -12.83 16.96
C VAL A 79 -4.63 -13.05 15.64
N ALA A 80 -5.31 -12.01 15.17
CA ALA A 80 -5.80 -11.90 13.81
C ALA A 80 -4.87 -10.97 13.01
N VAL A 81 -4.72 -11.24 11.72
CA VAL A 81 -3.96 -10.43 10.78
C VAL A 81 -4.88 -9.94 9.66
N ALA A 82 -4.57 -8.78 9.10
CA ALA A 82 -5.19 -8.22 7.90
C ALA A 82 -4.09 -7.52 7.08
N PHE A 83 -3.61 -8.14 6.00
CA PHE A 83 -2.49 -7.63 5.19
C PHE A 83 -2.65 -7.97 3.70
N GLY A 84 -1.72 -7.52 2.86
CA GLY A 84 -1.79 -7.69 1.41
C GLY A 84 -2.78 -6.70 0.80
N CYS A 85 -2.45 -5.41 0.85
CA CYS A 85 -3.38 -4.34 0.50
C CYS A 85 -3.40 -4.00 -1.00
N TYR A 86 -2.44 -4.52 -1.79
CA TYR A 86 -2.35 -4.37 -3.26
C TYR A 86 -2.50 -2.92 -3.77
N GLY A 87 -2.08 -1.93 -2.98
CA GLY A 87 -2.27 -0.51 -3.28
C GLY A 87 -3.73 -0.05 -3.40
N LYS A 88 -4.70 -0.88 -3.01
CA LYS A 88 -6.11 -0.66 -3.30
C LYS A 88 -6.99 -0.56 -2.07
N SER A 89 -6.55 -1.00 -0.90
CA SER A 89 -7.39 -1.13 0.30
C SER A 89 -7.94 0.18 0.89
N ALA A 90 -7.29 1.32 0.65
CA ALA A 90 -7.71 2.59 1.29
C ALA A 90 -9.15 2.99 0.96
N LYS A 91 -9.64 2.69 -0.25
CA LYS A 91 -11.01 3.00 -0.69
C LYS A 91 -12.09 2.10 -0.06
N CYS A 92 -11.71 0.98 0.55
CA CYS A 92 -12.61 0.03 1.19
C CYS A 92 -12.21 -0.27 2.63
N SER A 93 -11.53 0.68 3.30
CA SER A 93 -11.00 0.51 4.66
C SER A 93 -12.05 0.11 5.68
N ASP A 94 -13.26 0.68 5.59
CA ASP A 94 -14.35 0.41 6.53
C ASP A 94 -14.81 -1.05 6.46
N GLU A 95 -14.97 -1.56 5.24
CA GLU A 95 -15.37 -2.95 5.02
C GLU A 95 -14.26 -3.93 5.40
N LEU A 96 -13.00 -3.60 5.09
CA LEU A 96 -11.86 -4.40 5.53
C LEU A 96 -11.73 -4.42 7.06
N GLY A 97 -12.01 -3.30 7.72
CA GLY A 97 -12.05 -3.21 9.18
C GLY A 97 -13.16 -4.07 9.78
N ARG A 98 -14.35 -4.07 9.16
CA ARG A 98 -15.47 -4.94 9.56
C ARG A 98 -15.10 -6.42 9.43
N ILE A 99 -14.54 -6.83 8.28
CA ILE A 99 -14.11 -8.22 8.04
C ILE A 99 -12.99 -8.64 9.00
N GLY A 100 -12.02 -7.75 9.27
CA GLY A 100 -10.98 -8.00 10.27
C GLY A 100 -11.54 -8.17 11.68
N GLY A 101 -12.55 -7.38 12.04
CA GLY A 101 -13.26 -7.50 13.32
C GLY A 101 -14.00 -8.83 13.46
N THR A 102 -14.72 -9.27 12.43
CA THR A 102 -15.42 -10.58 12.46
C THR A 102 -14.44 -11.74 12.50
N ALA A 103 -13.31 -11.65 11.78
CA ALA A 103 -12.25 -12.65 11.83
C ALA A 103 -11.67 -12.83 13.25
N LEU A 104 -11.53 -11.75 14.01
CA LEU A 104 -11.09 -11.80 15.42
C LEU A 104 -12.09 -12.56 16.32
N LEU A 105 -13.38 -12.54 15.97
CA LEU A 105 -14.44 -13.29 16.64
C LEU A 105 -14.56 -14.75 16.15
N GLY A 106 -13.69 -15.17 15.22
CA GLY A 106 -13.67 -16.53 14.67
C GLY A 106 -14.46 -16.70 13.37
N GLU A 107 -15.08 -15.64 12.85
CA GLU A 107 -15.82 -15.64 11.58
C GLU A 107 -14.86 -15.32 10.43
N VAL A 108 -14.13 -16.33 9.96
CA VAL A 108 -13.12 -16.18 8.91
C VAL A 108 -13.70 -16.57 7.55
N ASN A 109 -13.53 -15.69 6.55
CA ASN A 109 -13.77 -16.05 5.16
C ASN A 109 -12.62 -16.94 4.65
N ALA A 110 -12.94 -18.15 4.21
CA ALA A 110 -11.96 -19.12 3.74
C ALA A 110 -11.10 -18.61 2.57
N GLU A 111 -11.64 -17.75 1.71
CA GLU A 111 -10.90 -17.18 0.57
C GLU A 111 -9.85 -16.15 1.01
N LEU A 112 -10.10 -15.48 2.14
CA LEU A 112 -9.20 -14.46 2.70
C LEU A 112 -8.29 -15.04 3.78
N ALA A 113 -8.46 -16.30 4.19
CA ALA A 113 -7.66 -16.87 5.26
C ALA A 113 -6.14 -16.79 4.95
N PRO A 114 -5.31 -16.41 5.95
CA PRO A 114 -3.86 -16.29 5.82
C PRO A 114 -3.14 -17.63 5.62
#